data_AF-A0A2E9CPU6-F1
#
_entry.id   AF-A0A2E9CPU6-F1
#
_cell.length_a   1.000
_cell.length_b   1.000
_cell.length_c   1.000
_cell.angle_alpha   90.00
_cell.angle_beta   90.00
_cell.angle_gamma   90.00
#
_symmetry.space_group_name_H-M   'P 1'
#
loop_
_entity.id
_entity.type
_entity.pdbx_description
1 polymer ?
#
loop_
_entity_poly.entity_id
_entity_poly.type
_entity_poly.pdbx_seq_one_letter_code
_entity_poly.pdbx_strand_id
1 'polypeptide(L)'
;MFVPIPWSQPRRLLMSGLLDAGASLYGIATVCLVAAFAISPSSGREFVKAFTLMLFVIGSVLAVDGILAVRTGIDRTWSTRRKGRSARALGVGKILASNAALMLVIVGILI
;
A
#
# COMPACT_ATOMS: atom_id res chain seq x y z
N MET A 1 21.66 6.34 11.88
CA MET A 1 22.77 5.69 11.15
C MET A 1 22.22 5.16 9.83
N PHE A 2 22.38 5.91 8.73
CA PHE A 2 22.00 5.48 7.39
C PHE A 2 23.05 4.47 6.91
N VAL A 3 22.65 3.21 6.70
CA VAL A 3 23.54 2.19 6.13
C VAL A 3 23.39 2.25 4.61
N PRO A 4 24.44 2.58 3.84
CA PRO A 4 24.39 2.58 2.39
C PRO A 4 24.02 1.19 1.86
N ILE A 5 23.14 1.15 0.87
CA ILE A 5 22.66 -0.10 0.28
C ILE A 5 23.79 -0.67 -0.60
N PRO A 6 24.30 -1.88 -0.36
CA PRO A 6 25.29 -2.48 -1.24
C PRO A 6 24.61 -2.90 -2.55
N TRP A 7 25.10 -2.36 -3.67
CA TRP A 7 24.63 -2.54 -5.05
C TRP A 7 24.68 -3.98 -5.57
N SER A 8 25.11 -4.95 -4.76
CA SER A 8 25.37 -6.33 -5.16
C SER A 8 24.18 -7.30 -4.98
N GLN A 9 22.99 -6.84 -4.57
CA GLN A 9 21.84 -7.73 -4.32
C GLN A 9 20.57 -7.32 -5.10
N PRO A 10 20.42 -7.72 -6.38
CA PRO A 10 19.32 -7.30 -7.25
C PRO A 10 17.93 -7.69 -6.70
N ARG A 11 17.80 -8.87 -6.09
CA ARG A 11 16.54 -9.29 -5.43
C ARG A 11 16.11 -8.36 -4.29
N ARG A 12 17.05 -7.70 -3.59
CA ARG A 12 16.74 -6.80 -2.48
C ARG A 12 16.28 -5.41 -2.95
N LEU A 13 16.75 -4.96 -4.10
CA LEU A 13 16.29 -3.72 -4.73
C LEU A 13 14.88 -3.89 -5.30
N LEU A 14 14.60 -5.04 -5.93
CA LEU A 14 13.30 -5.33 -6.54
C LEU A 14 12.14 -5.26 -5.53
N MET A 15 12.27 -5.87 -4.34
CA MET A 15 11.19 -5.88 -3.34
C MET A 15 10.97 -4.53 -2.65
N SER A 16 12.03 -3.73 -2.48
CA SER A 16 11.91 -2.38 -1.89
C SER A 16 11.29 -1.42 -2.91
N GLY A 17 11.74 -1.52 -4.17
CA GLY A 17 11.24 -0.72 -5.28
C GLY A 17 9.78 -1.02 -5.63
N LEU A 18 9.30 -2.27 -5.49
CA LEU A 18 7.90 -2.61 -5.74
C LEU A 18 6.94 -1.93 -4.76
N LEU A 19 7.33 -1.79 -3.49
CA LEU A 19 6.50 -1.18 -2.46
C LEU A 19 6.49 0.34 -2.56
N ASP A 20 7.65 0.96 -2.80
CA ASP A 20 7.72 2.40 -3.07
C ASP A 20 6.99 2.74 -4.37
N ALA A 21 7.07 1.88 -5.39
CA ALA A 21 6.30 2.00 -6.62
C ALA A 21 4.80 1.82 -6.37
N GLY A 22 4.39 0.85 -5.55
CA GLY A 22 2.97 0.62 -5.21
C GLY A 22 2.36 1.78 -4.42
N ALA A 23 3.09 2.33 -3.43
CA ALA A 23 2.66 3.48 -2.66
C ALA A 23 2.62 4.77 -3.51
N SER A 24 3.63 4.96 -4.37
CA SER A 24 3.68 6.06 -5.33
C SER A 24 2.54 5.98 -6.34
N LEU A 25 2.32 4.80 -6.94
CA LEU A 25 1.23 4.56 -7.88
C LEU A 25 -0.13 4.80 -7.24
N TYR A 26 -0.31 4.39 -5.98
CA TYR A 26 -1.53 4.69 -5.22
C TYR A 26 -1.70 6.20 -4.97
N GLY A 27 -0.65 6.91 -4.58
CA GLY A 27 -0.71 8.38 -4.45
C GLY A 27 -1.14 9.04 -5.77
N ILE A 28 -0.48 8.67 -6.87
CA ILE A 28 -0.77 9.20 -8.20
C ILE A 28 -2.20 8.87 -8.62
N ALA A 29 -2.62 7.61 -8.54
CA ALA A 29 -3.96 7.23 -8.96
C ALA A 29 -5.05 7.83 -8.07
N THR A 30 -4.78 8.13 -6.78
CA THR A 30 -5.75 8.78 -5.88
C THR A 30 -5.92 10.23 -6.30
N VAL A 31 -4.82 10.92 -6.60
CA VAL A 31 -4.85 12.29 -7.13
C VAL A 31 -5.56 12.33 -8.47
N CYS A 32 -5.27 11.41 -9.39
CA CYS A 32 -6.00 11.29 -10.66
C CYS A 32 -7.49 11.05 -10.44
N LEU A 33 -7.86 10.19 -9.48
CA LEU A 33 -9.26 9.87 -9.20
C LEU A 33 -10.01 11.10 -8.65
N VAL A 34 -9.40 11.82 -7.71
CA VAL A 34 -9.97 13.06 -7.15
C VAL A 34 -10.07 14.15 -8.20
N ALA A 35 -9.05 14.31 -9.05
CA ALA A 35 -9.07 15.25 -10.17
C ALA A 35 -10.15 14.88 -11.20
N ALA A 36 -10.29 13.60 -11.54
CA ALA A 36 -11.33 13.11 -12.44
C ALA A 36 -12.73 13.36 -11.87
N PHE A 37 -12.92 13.16 -10.56
CA PHE A 37 -14.17 13.50 -9.87
C PHE A 37 -14.47 15.00 -9.87
N ALA A 38 -13.46 15.83 -9.64
CA ALA A 38 -13.61 17.29 -9.62
C ALA A 38 -13.96 17.88 -11.00
N ILE A 39 -13.50 17.24 -12.09
CA ILE A 39 -13.65 17.75 -13.46
C ILE A 39 -14.83 17.10 -14.18
N SER A 40 -15.20 15.86 -13.83
CA SER A 40 -16.21 15.08 -14.55
C SER A 40 -17.59 15.14 -13.87
N PRO A 41 -18.69 15.26 -14.63
CA PRO A 41 -20.06 15.14 -14.10
C PRO A 41 -20.43 13.67 -13.77
N SER A 42 -19.45 12.90 -13.32
CA SER A 42 -19.62 11.49 -12.97
C SER A 42 -20.62 11.33 -11.84
N SER A 43 -21.57 10.40 -11.99
CA SER A 43 -22.42 10.01 -10.88
C SER A 43 -21.55 9.50 -9.73
N GLY A 44 -21.81 9.91 -8.48
CA GLY A 44 -20.98 9.53 -7.33
C GLY A 44 -20.78 8.00 -7.22
N ARG A 45 -21.67 7.20 -7.81
CA ARG A 45 -21.58 5.74 -7.90
C ARG A 45 -20.39 5.25 -8.74
N GLU A 46 -20.10 5.89 -9.86
CA GLU A 46 -18.93 5.57 -10.71
C GLU A 46 -17.62 5.83 -9.96
N PHE A 47 -17.57 6.96 -9.24
CA PHE A 47 -16.42 7.31 -8.39
C PHE A 47 -16.20 6.30 -7.26
N VAL A 48 -17.26 5.90 -6.56
CA VAL A 48 -17.20 4.88 -5.50
C VAL A 48 -16.64 3.57 -6.04
N LYS A 49 -17.07 3.10 -7.22
CA LYS A 49 -16.55 1.88 -7.84
C LYS A 49 -15.06 1.97 -8.16
N ALA A 50 -14.63 3.08 -8.75
CA ALA A 50 -13.23 3.27 -9.10
C ALA A 50 -12.33 3.41 -7.85
N PHE A 51 -12.80 4.11 -6.82
CA PHE A 51 -12.12 4.19 -5.52
C PHE A 51 -12.04 2.83 -4.82
N THR A 52 -13.11 2.03 -4.93
CA THR A 52 -13.17 0.67 -4.39
C THR A 52 -12.13 -0.25 -5.01
N LEU A 53 -11.98 -0.23 -6.33
CA LEU A 53 -10.94 -0.99 -7.03
C LEU A 53 -9.53 -0.60 -6.52
N MET A 54 -9.35 0.70 -6.29
CA MET A 54 -8.08 1.24 -5.83
C MET A 54 -7.75 0.84 -4.38
N LEU A 55 -8.77 0.86 -3.50
CA LEU A 55 -8.69 0.37 -2.13
C LEU A 55 -8.39 -1.14 -2.08
N PHE A 56 -8.96 -1.92 -3.01
CA PHE A 56 -8.70 -3.35 -3.10
C PHE A 56 -7.23 -3.64 -3.42
N VAL A 57 -6.67 -2.93 -4.40
CA VAL A 57 -5.27 -3.08 -4.81
C VAL A 57 -4.33 -2.71 -3.65
N ILE A 58 -4.50 -1.53 -3.04
CA ILE A 58 -3.63 -1.08 -1.96
C ILE A 58 -3.78 -1.96 -0.71
N GLY A 59 -5.01 -2.35 -0.37
CA GLY A 59 -5.31 -3.22 0.75
C GLY A 59 -4.63 -4.59 0.60
N SER A 60 -4.65 -5.15 -0.61
CA SER A 60 -3.99 -6.43 -0.90
C SER A 60 -2.47 -6.34 -0.77
N VAL A 61 -1.86 -5.26 -1.28
CA VAL A 61 -0.42 -5.02 -1.14
C VAL A 61 -0.02 -4.86 0.32
N LEU A 62 -0.78 -4.07 1.09
CA LEU A 62 -0.56 -3.90 2.53
C LEU A 62 -0.70 -5.22 3.30
N ALA A 63 -1.64 -6.10 2.90
CA ALA A 63 -1.81 -7.41 3.53
C ALA A 63 -0.54 -8.25 3.40
N VAL A 64 -0.07 -8.42 2.16
CA VAL A 64 1.10 -9.24 1.84
C VAL A 64 2.34 -8.69 2.53
N ASP A 65 2.55 -7.38 2.43
CA ASP A 65 3.71 -6.73 3.03
C ASP A 65 3.66 -6.76 4.57
N GLY A 66 2.49 -6.54 5.15
CA GLY A 66 2.29 -6.69 6.59
C GLY A 66 2.60 -8.10 7.10
N ILE A 67 2.13 -9.13 6.39
CA ILE A 67 2.42 -10.54 6.70
C ILE A 67 3.92 -10.81 6.59
N LEU A 68 4.58 -10.32 5.53
CA LEU A 68 6.03 -10.47 5.36
C LEU A 68 6.81 -9.76 6.46
N ALA A 69 6.43 -8.55 6.86
CA ALA A 69 7.06 -7.80 7.93
C ALA A 69 6.90 -8.49 9.30
N VAL A 70 5.73 -9.05 9.59
CA VAL A 70 5.48 -9.82 10.82
C VAL A 70 6.32 -11.10 10.86
N ARG A 71 6.31 -11.88 9.76
CA ARG A 71 7.02 -13.17 9.70
C ARG A 71 8.53 -13.01 9.69
N THR A 72 9.05 -12.05 8.92
CA THR A 72 10.50 -11.88 8.79
C THR A 72 11.10 -10.98 9.87
N GLY A 73 10.27 -10.17 10.55
CA GLY A 73 10.76 -9.14 11.47
C GLY A 73 11.63 -8.08 10.78
N ILE A 74 11.47 -7.92 9.47
CA ILE A 74 12.19 -6.97 8.63
C ILE A 74 11.16 -6.16 7.86
N ASP A 75 11.20 -4.85 8.03
CA ASP A 75 10.40 -3.90 7.28
C ASP A 75 11.33 -3.01 6.46
N ARG A 76 11.02 -2.78 5.18
CA ARG A 76 11.85 -1.98 4.26
C ARG A 76 11.06 -0.90 3.53
N THR A 77 10.07 -0.35 4.19
CA THR A 77 9.23 0.71 3.62
C THR A 77 10.03 2.01 3.46
N TRP A 78 9.87 2.71 2.33
CA TRP A 78 10.33 4.09 2.13
C TRP A 78 11.81 4.29 2.45
N SER A 79 12.68 3.49 1.83
CA SER A 79 14.15 3.54 2.02
C SER A 79 14.63 3.27 3.46
N THR A 80 13.72 3.08 4.43
CA THR A 80 14.05 2.92 5.84
C THR A 80 14.02 1.44 6.19
N ARG A 81 15.15 0.93 6.70
CA ARG A 81 15.23 -0.45 7.18
C ARG A 81 14.93 -0.51 8.66
N ARG A 82 13.79 -1.09 9.03
CA ARG A 82 13.44 -1.38 10.42
C ARG A 82 13.56 -2.88 10.66
N LYS A 83 14.02 -3.27 11.85
CA LYS A 83 14.22 -4.68 12.22
C LYS A 83 13.66 -4.97 13.61
N GLY A 84 13.37 -6.24 13.87
CA GLY A 84 12.95 -6.73 15.18
C GLY A 84 11.53 -6.28 15.54
N ARG A 85 11.32 -5.89 16.81
CA ARG A 85 9.98 -5.54 17.35
C ARG A 85 9.31 -4.40 16.59
N SER A 86 10.07 -3.36 16.21
CA SER A 86 9.53 -2.22 15.46
C SER A 86 9.01 -2.63 14.08
N ALA A 87 9.73 -3.49 13.36
CA ALA A 87 9.28 -4.01 12.07
C ALA A 87 8.00 -4.85 12.18
N ARG A 88 7.90 -5.70 13.22
CA ARG A 88 6.69 -6.49 13.46
C ARG A 88 5.49 -5.62 13.81
N ALA A 89 5.68 -4.59 14.65
CA ALA A 89 4.61 -3.67 15.02
C ALA A 89 4.04 -2.93 13.79
N LEU A 90 4.90 -2.48 12.89
CA LEU A 90 4.47 -1.87 11.63
C LEU A 90 3.80 -2.87 10.69
N GLY A 91 4.29 -4.11 10.65
CA GLY A 91 3.64 -5.19 9.91
C GLY A 91 2.21 -5.44 10.39
N VAL A 92 1.98 -5.47 11.70
CA VAL A 92 0.63 -5.55 12.27
C VAL A 92 -0.21 -4.34 11.86
N GLY A 93 0.36 -3.13 11.92
CA GLY A 93 -0.32 -1.92 11.45
C GLY A 93 -0.77 -2.01 9.98
N LYS A 94 0.09 -2.53 9.10
CA LYS A 94 -0.24 -2.76 7.68
C LYS A 94 -1.37 -3.79 7.50
N ILE A 95 -1.39 -4.85 8.29
CA ILE A 95 -2.48 -5.83 8.28
C ILE A 95 -3.80 -5.20 8.74
N LEU A 96 -3.79 -4.40 9.81
CA LEU A 96 -4.98 -3.72 10.30
C LEU A 96 -5.53 -2.72 9.27
N ALA A 97 -4.64 -1.92 8.67
CA ALA A 97 -5.01 -0.98 7.60
C ALA A 97 -5.53 -1.70 6.34
N SER A 98 -4.92 -2.84 5.98
CA SER A 98 -5.43 -3.71 4.92
C SER A 98 -6.84 -4.20 5.21
N ASN A 99 -7.10 -4.66 6.43
CA ASN A 99 -8.43 -5.14 6.82
C ASN A 99 -9.48 -4.03 6.74
N ALA A 100 -9.14 -2.81 7.19
CA ALA A 100 -10.01 -1.65 7.04
C ALA A 100 -10.29 -1.31 5.58
N ALA A 101 -9.27 -1.37 4.71
CA ALA A 101 -9.44 -1.16 3.27
C ALA A 101 -10.36 -2.22 2.65
N LEU A 102 -10.21 -3.50 2.99
CA LEU A 102 -11.07 -4.57 2.50
C LEU A 102 -12.52 -4.43 2.99
N MET A 103 -12.75 -3.96 4.21
CA MET A 103 -14.11 -3.65 4.69
C MET A 103 -14.75 -2.52 3.88
N LEU A 104 -13.99 -1.47 3.56
CA LEU A 104 -14.47 -0.39 2.69
C LEU A 104 -14.74 -0.88 1.26
N VAL A 105 -13.97 -1.86 0.75
CA VAL A 105 -14.24 -2.49 -0.54
C VAL A 105 -15.59 -3.20 -0.54
N ILE A 106 -15.91 -3.94 0.53
CA ILE A 106 -17.22 -4.59 0.68
C ILE A 106 -18.35 -3.56 0.64
N VAL A 107 -18.21 -2.45 1.38
CA VAL A 107 -19.19 -1.36 1.38
C VAL A 107 -19.34 -0.76 -0.03
N GLY A 108 -18.23 -0.51 -0.72
CA GLY A 108 -18.25 0.06 -2.07
C GLY A 108 -18.86 -0.87 -3.13
N ILE A 109 -18.79 -2.19 -2.96
CA ILE A 109 -19.45 -3.18 -3.82
C ILE A 109 -20.97 -3.21 -3.57
N LEU A 110 -21.39 -2.96 -2.33
CA LEU A 110 -22.81 -2.99 -1.93
C LEU A 110 -23.61 -1.76 -2.37
N ILE A 111 -22.93 -0.64 -2.69
CA ILE A 111 -23.54 0.63 -3.10
C ILE A 111 -23.72 0.71 -4.62
#